data_AF-A0A0B6YR92-F1
#
_entry.id   AF-A0A0B6YR92-F1
#
_cell.length_a   1.000
_cell.length_b   1.000
_cell.length_c   1.000
_cell.angle_alpha   90.00
_cell.angle_beta   90.00
_cell.angle_gamma   90.00
#
_symmetry.space_group_name_H-M   'P 1'
#
loop_
_entity.id
_entity.type
_entity.pdbx_description
1 polymer ?
#
loop_
_entity_poly.entity_id
_entity_poly.type
_entity_poly.pdbx_seq_one_letter_code
_entity_poly.pdbx_strand_id
1 'polypeptide(L)'
;RAEQLMKLEANALANKSTHVYNLQRKVKALKEQLESKDLHIDLLRKKLTDLEEKVHGRSDIEKQRDSESLRVQKLEKLVDRYKLQLQDSKNETQNLKAQLFGSGELKVRTLEQRKDIEELAHQIEQLEEIRKRQSRKISHLKSEVESSESAVREKSVASENAVQALSSELRTTKNALENIKYREKQLVDFRTVVARMLGLDINTLAVPDYEVITRLEKLIQAHHLS
;
A
#
# COMPACT_ATOMS: atom_id res chain seq x y z
N ARG A 1 109.86 -120.44 -22.15
CA ARG A 1 109.97 -119.31 -21.19
C ARG A 1 109.71 -117.96 -21.84
N ALA A 2 110.35 -117.63 -22.98
CA ALA A 2 110.06 -116.41 -23.76
C ALA A 2 108.61 -116.36 -24.32
N GLU A 3 108.08 -117.47 -24.84
CA GLU A 3 106.70 -117.52 -25.36
C GLU A 3 105.60 -117.33 -24.30
N GLN A 4 105.84 -117.77 -23.05
CA GLN A 4 104.90 -117.56 -21.94
C GLN A 4 104.90 -116.09 -21.49
N LEU A 5 106.07 -115.43 -21.51
CA LEU A 5 106.19 -113.99 -21.28
C LEU A 5 105.47 -113.19 -22.38
N MET A 6 105.66 -113.54 -23.66
CA MET A 6 104.94 -112.89 -24.76
C MET A 6 103.42 -113.05 -24.67
N LYS A 7 102.91 -114.21 -24.24
CA LYS A 7 101.46 -114.41 -24.00
C LYS A 7 100.94 -113.57 -22.83
N LEU A 8 101.70 -113.46 -21.74
CA LEU A 8 101.34 -112.62 -20.59
C LEU A 8 101.37 -111.13 -20.93
N GLU A 9 102.37 -110.69 -21.70
CA GLU A 9 102.47 -109.32 -22.22
C GLU A 9 101.37 -109.00 -23.23
N ALA A 10 101.05 -109.92 -24.14
CA ALA A 10 99.93 -109.76 -25.08
C ALA A 10 98.58 -109.69 -24.37
N ASN A 11 98.36 -110.52 -23.34
CA ASN A 11 97.15 -110.46 -22.51
C ASN A 11 97.10 -109.17 -21.68
N ALA A 12 98.22 -108.72 -21.12
CA ALA A 12 98.30 -107.44 -20.42
C ALA A 12 98.06 -106.25 -21.36
N LEU A 13 98.56 -106.31 -22.61
CA LEU A 13 98.33 -105.32 -23.65
C LEU A 13 96.86 -105.31 -24.09
N ALA A 14 96.24 -106.48 -24.27
CA ALA A 14 94.81 -106.62 -24.57
C ALA A 14 93.92 -106.10 -23.42
N ASN A 15 94.28 -106.37 -22.17
CA ASN A 15 93.60 -105.85 -20.99
C ASN A 15 93.74 -104.32 -20.88
N LYS A 16 94.94 -103.77 -21.12
CA LYS A 16 95.17 -102.32 -21.18
C LYS A 16 94.39 -101.67 -22.33
N SER A 17 94.38 -102.29 -23.51
CA SER A 17 93.60 -101.82 -24.67
C SER A 17 92.11 -101.79 -24.38
N THR A 18 91.57 -102.83 -23.74
CA THR A 18 90.17 -102.89 -23.27
C THR A 18 89.87 -101.81 -22.23
N HIS A 19 90.80 -101.56 -21.29
CA HIS A 19 90.66 -100.51 -20.28
C HIS A 19 90.67 -99.10 -20.90
N VAL A 20 91.57 -98.84 -21.85
CA VAL A 20 91.63 -97.58 -22.61
C VAL A 20 90.34 -97.36 -23.39
N TYR A 21 89.82 -98.39 -24.06
CA TYR A 21 88.55 -98.31 -24.78
C TYR A 21 87.36 -97.99 -23.84
N ASN A 22 87.29 -98.65 -22.68
CA ASN A 22 86.25 -98.37 -21.68
C ASN A 22 86.34 -96.95 -21.12
N LEU A 23 87.56 -96.45 -20.89
CA LEU A 23 87.79 -95.06 -20.47
C LEU A 23 87.39 -94.07 -21.57
N GLN A 24 87.74 -94.32 -22.84
CA GLN A 24 87.34 -93.49 -23.98
C GLN A 24 85.81 -93.43 -24.10
N ARG A 25 85.12 -94.56 -23.97
CA ARG A 25 83.65 -94.62 -23.97
C ARG A 25 83.06 -93.83 -22.80
N LYS A 26 83.65 -93.92 -21.60
CA LYS A 26 83.22 -93.15 -20.41
C LYS A 26 83.44 -91.65 -20.60
N VAL A 27 84.57 -91.23 -21.17
CA VAL A 27 84.84 -89.82 -21.50
C VAL A 27 83.83 -89.29 -22.51
N LYS A 28 83.49 -90.07 -23.54
CA LYS A 28 82.47 -89.69 -24.53
C LYS A 28 81.10 -89.50 -23.87
N ALA A 29 80.65 -90.46 -23.07
CA ALA A 29 79.36 -90.37 -22.36
C ALA A 29 79.32 -89.18 -21.38
N LEU A 30 80.42 -88.90 -20.68
CA LEU A 30 80.51 -87.74 -19.78
C LEU A 30 80.49 -86.41 -20.55
N LYS A 31 81.09 -86.34 -21.75
CA LYS A 31 81.01 -85.15 -22.62
C LYS A 31 79.59 -84.91 -23.12
N GLU A 32 78.92 -85.95 -23.63
CA GLU A 32 77.51 -85.87 -24.05
C GLU A 32 76.60 -85.46 -22.87
N GLN A 33 76.87 -85.98 -21.66
CA GLN A 33 76.14 -85.58 -20.46
C GLN A 33 76.42 -84.13 -20.06
N LEU A 34 77.65 -83.63 -20.24
CA LEU A 34 78.01 -82.24 -19.98
C LEU A 34 77.29 -81.31 -20.98
N GLU A 35 77.36 -81.61 -22.27
CA GLU A 35 76.67 -80.86 -23.34
C GLU A 35 75.14 -80.82 -23.10
N SER A 36 74.54 -81.94 -22.67
CA SER A 36 73.13 -81.99 -22.30
C SER A 36 72.79 -81.11 -21.09
N LYS A 37 73.68 -81.03 -20.09
CA LYS A 37 73.50 -80.15 -18.93
C LYS A 37 73.69 -78.69 -19.30
N ASP A 38 74.65 -78.37 -20.17
CA ASP A 38 74.86 -77.00 -20.66
C ASP A 38 73.61 -76.49 -21.40
N LEU A 39 73.03 -77.32 -22.29
CA LEU A 39 71.75 -76.99 -22.94
C LEU A 39 70.62 -76.78 -21.92
N HIS A 40 70.56 -77.62 -20.88
CA HIS A 40 69.55 -77.46 -19.82
C HIS A 40 69.74 -76.15 -19.04
N ILE A 41 70.97 -75.78 -18.73
CA ILE A 41 71.30 -74.51 -18.08
C ILE A 41 70.87 -73.33 -18.95
N ASP A 42 71.12 -73.37 -20.26
CA ASP A 42 70.72 -72.31 -21.18
C ASP A 42 69.18 -72.18 -21.28
N LEU A 43 68.46 -73.31 -21.29
CA LEU A 43 67.00 -73.30 -21.23
C LEU A 43 66.47 -72.71 -19.92
N LEU A 44 67.11 -73.04 -18.79
CA LEU A 44 66.75 -72.50 -17.47
C LEU A 44 67.02 -71.00 -17.39
N ARG A 45 68.15 -70.52 -17.93
CA ARG A 45 68.48 -69.09 -18.01
C ARG A 45 67.44 -68.34 -18.84
N LYS A 46 67.08 -68.86 -20.01
CA LYS A 46 66.01 -68.27 -20.85
C LYS A 46 64.68 -68.22 -20.10
N LYS A 47 64.28 -69.31 -19.45
CA LYS A 47 63.05 -69.36 -18.66
C LYS A 47 63.08 -68.39 -17.47
N LEU A 48 64.23 -68.20 -16.85
CA LEU A 48 64.41 -67.22 -15.77
C LEU A 48 64.20 -65.80 -16.30
N THR A 49 64.83 -65.43 -17.41
CA THR A 49 64.64 -64.13 -18.06
C THR A 49 63.17 -63.90 -18.45
N ASP A 50 62.52 -64.88 -19.08
CA ASP A 50 61.10 -64.79 -19.45
C ASP A 50 60.19 -64.59 -18.21
N LEU A 51 60.54 -65.18 -17.07
CA LEU A 51 59.79 -65.03 -15.82
C LEU A 51 60.05 -63.66 -15.18
N GLU A 52 61.30 -63.18 -15.18
CA GLU A 52 61.67 -61.85 -14.69
C GLU A 52 60.93 -60.75 -15.47
N GLU A 53 60.90 -60.83 -16.81
CA GLU A 53 60.16 -59.90 -17.67
C GLU A 53 58.66 -59.92 -17.36
N LYS A 54 58.06 -61.10 -17.16
CA LYS A 54 56.64 -61.24 -16.78
C LYS A 54 56.33 -60.64 -15.42
N VAL A 55 57.21 -60.82 -14.44
CA VAL A 55 57.06 -60.25 -13.09
C VAL A 55 57.17 -58.73 -13.16
N HIS A 56 58.14 -58.20 -13.91
CA HIS A 56 58.32 -56.77 -14.10
C HIS A 56 57.09 -56.14 -14.78
N GLY A 57 56.64 -56.72 -15.90
CA GLY A 57 55.46 -56.24 -16.61
C GLY A 57 54.18 -56.26 -15.77
N ARG A 58 54.00 -57.28 -14.91
CA ARG A 58 52.90 -57.32 -13.94
C ARG A 58 53.00 -56.19 -12.91
N SER A 59 54.19 -55.92 -12.39
CA SER A 59 54.43 -54.84 -11.42
C SER A 59 54.06 -53.47 -12.00
N ASP A 60 54.40 -53.22 -13.27
CA ASP A 60 54.09 -51.94 -13.91
C ASP A 60 52.60 -51.77 -14.21
N ILE A 61 51.93 -52.85 -14.63
CA ILE A 61 50.46 -52.85 -14.80
C ILE A 61 49.76 -52.58 -13.46
N GLU A 62 50.25 -53.18 -12.37
CA GLU A 62 49.71 -52.94 -11.02
C GLU A 62 49.86 -51.47 -10.59
N LYS A 63 51.04 -50.87 -10.78
CA LYS A 63 51.24 -49.43 -10.50
C LYS A 63 50.33 -48.54 -11.33
N GLN A 64 50.14 -48.86 -12.61
CA GLN A 64 49.22 -48.11 -13.49
C GLN A 64 47.77 -48.23 -13.00
N ARG A 65 47.33 -49.45 -12.64
CA ARG A 65 46.00 -49.69 -12.07
C ARG A 65 45.77 -48.88 -10.80
N ASP A 66 46.75 -48.82 -9.90
CA ASP A 66 46.65 -48.09 -8.65
C ASP A 66 46.59 -46.58 -8.89
N SER A 67 47.40 -46.06 -9.83
CA SER A 67 47.33 -44.66 -10.27
C SER A 67 45.97 -44.29 -10.85
N GLU A 68 45.42 -45.12 -11.74
CA GLU A 68 44.10 -44.91 -12.33
C GLU A 68 42.99 -45.00 -11.28
N SER A 69 43.09 -45.93 -10.32
CA SER A 69 42.14 -46.05 -9.22
C SER A 69 42.12 -44.78 -8.34
N LEU A 70 43.28 -44.22 -8.04
CA LEU A 70 43.37 -42.93 -7.33
C LEU A 70 42.78 -41.78 -8.14
N ARG A 71 42.97 -41.78 -9.46
CA ARG A 71 42.39 -40.77 -10.36
C ARG A 71 40.86 -40.85 -10.37
N VAL A 72 40.30 -42.05 -10.45
CA VAL A 72 38.85 -42.30 -10.36
C VAL A 72 38.30 -41.79 -9.03
N GLN A 73 38.90 -42.14 -7.90
CA GLN A 73 38.46 -41.65 -6.59
C GLN A 73 38.49 -40.12 -6.46
N LYS A 74 39.47 -39.45 -7.07
CA LYS A 74 39.52 -37.97 -7.10
C LYS A 74 38.39 -37.39 -7.94
N LEU A 75 38.09 -38.00 -9.09
CA LEU A 75 37.01 -37.58 -9.95
C LEU A 75 35.63 -37.79 -9.30
N GLU A 76 35.41 -38.91 -8.62
CA GLU A 76 34.19 -39.18 -7.85
C GLU A 76 33.95 -38.10 -6.80
N LYS A 77 34.98 -37.74 -6.03
CA LYS A 77 34.90 -36.64 -5.05
C LYS A 77 34.56 -35.29 -5.69
N LEU A 78 35.06 -35.01 -6.89
CA LEU A 78 34.71 -33.79 -7.61
C LEU A 78 33.27 -33.82 -8.12
N VAL A 79 32.82 -34.96 -8.64
CA VAL A 79 31.44 -35.17 -9.07
C VAL A 79 30.48 -34.94 -7.90
N ASP A 80 30.78 -35.46 -6.72
CA ASP A 80 29.92 -35.26 -5.54
C ASP A 80 29.88 -33.80 -5.09
N ARG A 81 31.02 -33.09 -5.12
CA ARG A 81 31.06 -31.64 -4.86
C ARG A 81 30.22 -30.86 -5.87
N TYR A 82 30.35 -31.16 -7.16
CA TYR A 82 29.59 -30.47 -8.19
C TYR A 82 28.09 -30.78 -8.13
N LYS A 83 27.70 -32.00 -7.75
CA LYS A 83 26.30 -32.34 -7.49
C LYS A 83 25.72 -31.49 -6.35
N LEU A 84 26.47 -31.34 -5.25
CA LEU A 84 26.04 -30.52 -4.13
C LEU A 84 25.89 -29.04 -4.53
N GLN A 85 26.90 -28.48 -5.20
CA GLN A 85 26.86 -27.09 -5.69
C GLN A 85 25.71 -26.86 -6.68
N LEU A 86 25.43 -27.83 -7.56
CA LEU A 86 24.29 -27.76 -8.48
C LEU A 86 22.97 -27.77 -7.72
N GLN A 87 22.84 -28.59 -6.69
CA GLN A 87 21.66 -28.63 -5.84
C GLN A 87 21.45 -27.31 -5.09
N ASP A 88 22.50 -26.74 -4.50
CA ASP A 88 22.46 -25.46 -3.82
C ASP A 88 22.05 -24.33 -4.78
N SER A 89 22.64 -24.30 -5.97
CA SER A 89 22.28 -23.31 -7.01
C SER A 89 20.83 -23.44 -7.48
N LYS A 90 20.31 -24.67 -7.60
CA LYS A 90 18.89 -24.91 -7.92
C LYS A 90 17.97 -24.41 -6.81
N ASN A 91 18.31 -24.69 -5.55
CA ASN A 91 17.54 -24.22 -4.39
C ASN A 91 17.52 -22.68 -4.33
N GLU A 92 18.67 -22.04 -4.54
CA GLU A 92 18.77 -20.59 -4.56
C GLU A 92 17.94 -19.99 -5.71
N THR A 93 18.00 -20.60 -6.89
CA THR A 93 17.18 -20.19 -8.04
C THR A 93 15.67 -20.30 -7.72
N GLN A 94 15.26 -21.37 -7.02
CA GLN A 94 13.87 -21.55 -6.61
C GLN A 94 13.44 -20.50 -5.57
N ASN A 95 14.30 -20.20 -4.60
CA ASN A 95 14.07 -19.17 -3.59
C ASN A 95 13.93 -17.78 -4.24
N LEU A 96 14.85 -17.41 -5.13
CA LEU A 96 14.80 -16.14 -5.87
C LEU A 96 13.55 -16.03 -6.75
N LYS A 97 13.11 -17.12 -7.39
CA LYS A 97 11.84 -17.14 -8.12
C LYS A 97 10.66 -16.86 -7.19
N ALA A 98 10.60 -17.52 -6.03
CA ALA A 98 9.53 -17.30 -5.06
C ALA A 98 9.49 -15.84 -4.56
N GLN A 99 10.65 -15.27 -4.25
CA GLN A 99 10.77 -13.85 -3.87
C GLN A 99 10.33 -12.91 -5.00
N LEU A 100 10.69 -13.22 -6.25
CA LEU A 100 10.27 -12.44 -7.41
C LEU A 100 8.75 -12.46 -7.59
N PHE A 101 8.11 -13.62 -7.43
CA PHE A 101 6.64 -13.73 -7.47
C PHE A 101 6.00 -12.90 -6.34
N GLY A 102 6.47 -13.03 -5.10
CA GLY A 102 5.96 -12.24 -3.98
C GLY A 102 6.16 -10.74 -4.15
N SER A 103 7.30 -10.32 -4.71
CA SER A 103 7.55 -8.91 -5.05
C SER A 103 6.59 -8.41 -6.15
N GLY A 104 6.29 -9.24 -7.15
CA GLY A 104 5.31 -8.96 -8.19
C GLY A 104 3.91 -8.72 -7.61
N GLU A 105 3.44 -9.60 -6.72
CA GLU A 105 2.15 -9.45 -6.04
C GLU A 105 2.08 -8.18 -5.19
N LEU A 106 3.13 -7.88 -4.43
CA LEU A 106 3.23 -6.63 -3.66
C LEU A 106 3.14 -5.40 -4.57
N LYS A 107 3.85 -5.42 -5.71
CA LYS A 107 3.82 -4.32 -6.68
C LYS A 107 2.41 -4.10 -7.24
N VAL A 108 1.68 -5.17 -7.59
CA VAL A 108 0.29 -5.08 -8.05
C VAL A 108 -0.58 -4.45 -6.97
N ARG A 109 -0.50 -4.93 -5.73
CA ARG A 109 -1.27 -4.39 -4.60
C ARG A 109 -0.96 -2.91 -4.33
N THR A 110 0.30 -2.51 -4.43
CA THR A 110 0.69 -1.10 -4.27
C THR A 110 0.11 -0.22 -5.38
N LEU A 111 0.04 -0.71 -6.62
CA LEU A 111 -0.58 0.03 -7.72
C LEU A 111 -2.09 0.18 -7.53
N GLU A 112 -2.77 -0.86 -7.07
CA GLU A 112 -4.20 -0.81 -6.73
C GLU A 112 -4.47 0.18 -5.59
N GLN A 113 -3.72 0.08 -4.49
CA GLN A 113 -3.83 1.03 -3.37
C GLN A 113 -3.56 2.47 -3.79
N ARG A 114 -2.60 2.70 -4.68
CA ARG A 114 -2.32 4.04 -5.21
C ARG A 114 -3.51 4.59 -6.00
N LYS A 115 -4.15 3.75 -6.83
CA LYS A 115 -5.35 4.13 -7.57
C LYS A 115 -6.48 4.52 -6.61
N ASP A 116 -6.72 3.72 -5.57
CA ASP A 116 -7.74 4.02 -4.56
C ASP A 116 -7.45 5.35 -3.84
N ILE A 117 -6.18 5.61 -3.50
CA ILE A 117 -5.76 6.89 -2.89
C ILE A 117 -6.03 8.07 -3.84
N GLU A 118 -5.72 7.93 -5.13
CA GLU A 118 -5.97 8.97 -6.13
C GLU A 118 -7.48 9.25 -6.29
N GLU A 119 -8.31 8.20 -6.31
CA GLU A 119 -9.78 8.33 -6.34
C GLU A 119 -10.33 9.02 -5.08
N LEU A 120 -9.87 8.61 -3.89
CA LEU A 120 -10.26 9.23 -2.62
C LEU A 120 -9.81 10.69 -2.54
N ALA A 121 -8.61 11.02 -3.01
CA ALA A 121 -8.11 12.39 -3.05
C ALA A 121 -9.00 13.27 -3.94
N HIS A 122 -9.42 12.76 -5.10
CA HIS A 122 -10.33 13.49 -5.98
C HIS A 122 -11.71 13.70 -5.34
N GLN A 123 -12.24 12.69 -4.64
CA GLN A 123 -13.51 12.82 -3.91
C GLN A 123 -13.42 13.88 -2.80
N ILE A 124 -12.31 13.92 -2.06
CA ILE A 124 -12.07 14.94 -1.03
C ILE A 124 -12.06 16.34 -1.65
N GLU A 125 -11.37 16.54 -2.77
CA GLU A 125 -11.33 17.82 -3.47
C GLU A 125 -12.74 18.28 -3.90
N GLN A 126 -13.54 17.38 -4.48
CA GLN A 126 -14.92 17.67 -4.86
C GLN A 126 -15.78 18.05 -3.64
N LEU A 127 -15.65 17.31 -2.53
CA LEU A 127 -16.38 17.60 -1.30
C LEU A 127 -15.96 18.94 -0.68
N GLU A 128 -14.69 19.30 -0.73
CA GLU A 128 -14.21 20.60 -0.27
C GLU A 128 -14.78 21.76 -1.08
N GLU A 129 -14.86 21.62 -2.41
CA GLU A 129 -15.47 22.64 -3.27
C GLU A 129 -16.98 22.79 -3.00
N ILE A 130 -17.69 21.68 -2.78
CA ILE A 130 -19.10 21.72 -2.37
C ILE A 130 -19.24 22.41 -1.01
N ARG A 131 -18.40 22.06 -0.03
CA ARG A 131 -18.39 22.67 1.31
C ARG A 131 -18.17 24.18 1.24
N LYS A 132 -17.22 24.65 0.43
CA LYS A 132 -16.94 26.08 0.23
C LYS A 132 -18.15 26.79 -0.38
N ARG A 133 -18.80 26.22 -1.40
CA ARG A 133 -20.01 26.79 -2.02
C ARG A 133 -21.17 26.88 -1.03
N GLN A 134 -21.40 25.82 -0.26
CA GLN A 134 -22.44 25.79 0.77
C GLN A 134 -22.16 26.80 1.88
N SER A 135 -20.92 26.90 2.35
CA SER A 135 -20.50 27.88 3.36
C SER A 135 -20.78 29.33 2.91
N ARG A 136 -20.44 29.66 1.66
CA ARG A 136 -20.78 30.98 1.06
C ARG A 136 -22.29 31.23 1.03
N LYS A 137 -23.07 30.22 0.61
CA LYS A 137 -24.54 30.32 0.55
C LYS A 137 -25.16 30.52 1.93
N ILE A 138 -24.68 29.81 2.94
CA ILE A 138 -25.12 29.97 4.33
C ILE A 138 -24.81 31.39 4.82
N SER A 139 -23.60 31.90 4.57
CA SER A 139 -23.21 33.26 4.95
C SER A 139 -24.12 34.32 4.32
N HIS A 140 -24.42 34.16 3.02
CA HIS A 140 -25.34 35.05 2.31
C HIS A 140 -26.75 35.03 2.90
N LEU A 141 -27.33 33.84 3.06
CA LEU A 141 -28.67 33.68 3.62
C LEU A 141 -28.76 34.25 5.04
N LYS A 142 -27.71 34.06 5.85
CA LYS A 142 -27.63 34.65 7.19
C LYS A 142 -27.70 36.19 7.13
N SER A 143 -26.93 36.80 6.24
CA SER A 143 -26.95 38.26 6.05
C SER A 143 -28.30 38.76 5.53
N GLU A 144 -28.97 38.03 4.65
CA GLU A 144 -30.31 38.37 4.16
C GLU A 144 -31.34 38.31 5.28
N VAL A 145 -31.29 37.27 6.13
CA VAL A 145 -32.17 37.13 7.30
C VAL A 145 -31.93 38.29 8.28
N GLU A 146 -30.67 38.58 8.64
CA GLU A 146 -30.34 39.68 9.55
C GLU A 146 -30.82 41.05 9.00
N SER A 147 -30.66 41.29 7.70
CA SER A 147 -31.15 42.51 7.05
C SER A 147 -32.68 42.58 7.06
N SER A 148 -33.37 41.48 6.75
CA SER A 148 -34.83 41.40 6.78
C SER A 148 -35.36 41.60 8.21
N GLU A 149 -34.74 41.00 9.22
CA GLU A 149 -35.12 41.18 10.62
C GLU A 149 -34.96 42.64 11.07
N SER A 150 -33.87 43.31 10.69
CA SER A 150 -33.67 44.73 10.97
C SER A 150 -34.75 45.59 10.31
N ALA A 151 -35.05 45.35 9.02
CA ALA A 151 -36.08 46.09 8.30
C ALA A 151 -37.49 45.90 8.91
N VAL A 152 -37.83 44.67 9.32
CA VAL A 152 -39.09 44.38 10.00
C VAL A 152 -39.15 45.09 11.35
N ARG A 153 -38.04 45.08 12.12
CA ARG A 153 -37.96 45.75 13.41
C ARG A 153 -38.12 47.26 13.30
N GLU A 154 -37.42 47.89 12.35
CA GLU A 154 -37.56 49.32 12.06
C GLU A 154 -38.99 49.68 11.68
N LYS A 155 -39.63 48.89 10.81
CA LYS A 155 -41.02 49.09 10.42
C LYS A 155 -42.00 48.92 11.58
N SER A 156 -41.76 47.95 12.48
CA SER A 156 -42.56 47.77 13.70
C SER A 156 -42.46 49.00 14.59
N VAL A 157 -41.25 49.46 14.88
CA VAL A 157 -41.01 50.66 15.71
C VAL A 157 -41.65 51.90 15.08
N ALA A 158 -41.49 52.10 13.78
CA ALA A 158 -42.12 53.21 13.07
C ALA A 158 -43.66 53.13 13.14
N SER A 159 -44.23 51.94 12.98
CA SER A 159 -45.68 51.72 13.09
C SER A 159 -46.19 51.95 14.50
N GLU A 160 -45.48 51.47 15.53
CA GLU A 160 -45.81 51.70 16.94
C GLU A 160 -45.81 53.19 17.28
N ASN A 161 -44.77 53.91 16.83
CA ASN A 161 -44.66 55.36 17.00
C ASN A 161 -45.82 56.10 16.31
N ALA A 162 -46.19 55.69 15.08
CA ALA A 162 -47.31 56.27 14.35
C ALA A 162 -48.65 56.02 15.06
N VAL A 163 -48.88 54.80 15.54
CA VAL A 163 -50.09 54.45 16.32
C VAL A 163 -50.16 55.27 17.60
N GLN A 164 -49.04 55.45 18.30
CA GLN A 164 -48.98 56.26 19.52
C GLN A 164 -49.29 57.73 19.24
N ALA A 165 -48.71 58.31 18.18
CA ALA A 165 -48.98 59.68 17.75
C ALA A 165 -50.46 59.87 17.40
N LEU A 166 -51.03 59.03 16.53
CA LEU A 166 -52.44 59.08 16.15
C LEU A 166 -53.37 58.90 17.37
N SER A 167 -53.02 58.02 18.31
CA SER A 167 -53.79 57.83 19.54
C SER A 167 -53.79 59.08 20.42
N SER A 168 -52.66 59.79 20.50
CA SER A 168 -52.55 61.06 21.24
C SER A 168 -53.33 62.19 20.59
N GLU A 169 -53.30 62.30 19.26
CA GLU A 169 -54.08 63.26 18.49
C GLU A 169 -55.58 62.97 18.63
N LEU A 170 -55.98 61.69 18.56
CA LEU A 170 -57.35 61.26 18.76
C LEU A 170 -57.86 61.62 20.16
N ARG A 171 -57.05 61.42 21.20
CA ARG A 171 -57.40 61.83 22.57
C ARG A 171 -57.55 63.34 22.68
N THR A 172 -56.65 64.10 22.06
CA THR A 172 -56.66 65.56 22.07
C THR A 172 -57.89 66.12 21.35
N THR A 173 -58.19 65.61 20.16
CA THR A 173 -59.37 65.99 19.37
C THR A 173 -60.67 65.60 20.06
N LYS A 174 -60.74 64.42 20.70
CA LYS A 174 -61.89 64.01 21.51
C LYS A 174 -62.14 64.98 22.67
N ASN A 175 -61.08 65.34 23.42
CA ASN A 175 -61.19 66.33 24.50
C ASN A 175 -61.64 67.71 24.00
N ALA A 176 -61.10 68.15 22.86
CA ALA A 176 -61.50 69.42 22.23
C ALA A 176 -62.99 69.40 21.81
N LEU A 177 -63.44 68.29 21.24
CA LEU A 177 -64.84 68.09 20.85
C LEU A 177 -65.79 68.10 22.07
N GLU A 178 -65.42 67.43 23.16
CA GLU A 178 -66.20 67.46 24.41
C GLU A 178 -66.31 68.88 24.99
N ASN A 179 -65.21 69.65 24.96
CA ASN A 179 -65.21 71.05 25.37
C ASN A 179 -66.11 71.94 24.48
N ILE A 180 -66.06 71.74 23.16
CA ILE A 180 -66.95 72.47 22.23
C ILE A 180 -68.41 72.12 22.51
N LYS A 181 -68.73 70.83 22.65
CA LYS A 181 -70.08 70.37 22.97
C LYS A 181 -70.59 70.96 24.29
N TYR A 182 -69.73 71.08 25.31
CA TYR A 182 -70.08 71.72 26.57
C TYR A 182 -70.37 73.22 26.39
N ARG A 183 -69.51 73.96 25.67
CA ARG A 183 -69.71 75.39 25.39
C ARG A 183 -70.94 75.64 24.52
N GLU A 184 -71.18 74.79 23.53
CA GLU A 184 -72.38 74.84 22.69
C GLU A 184 -73.64 74.67 23.54
N LYS A 185 -73.67 73.68 24.44
CA LYS A 185 -74.78 73.51 25.39
C LYS A 185 -74.99 74.76 26.24
N GLN A 186 -73.93 75.34 26.81
CA GLN A 186 -74.03 76.58 27.59
C GLN A 186 -74.61 77.74 26.76
N LEU A 187 -74.21 77.88 25.49
CA LEU A 187 -74.74 78.91 24.60
C LEU A 187 -76.22 78.68 24.27
N VAL A 188 -76.62 77.44 24.02
CA VAL A 188 -78.02 77.07 23.76
C VAL A 188 -78.88 77.33 25.01
N ASP A 189 -78.40 76.94 26.20
CA ASP A 189 -79.07 77.19 27.47
C ASP A 189 -79.22 78.71 27.72
N PHE A 190 -78.15 79.49 27.51
CA PHE A 190 -78.19 80.95 27.60
C PHE A 190 -79.19 81.57 26.62
N ARG A 191 -79.15 81.16 25.35
CA ARG A 191 -80.08 81.65 24.31
C ARG A 191 -81.53 81.36 24.70
N THR A 192 -81.79 80.19 25.26
CA THR A 192 -83.12 79.79 25.74
C THR A 192 -83.61 80.69 26.88
N VAL A 193 -82.73 81.05 27.82
CA VAL A 193 -83.05 81.99 28.91
C VAL A 193 -83.33 83.39 28.38
N VAL A 194 -82.49 83.92 27.48
CA VAL A 194 -82.69 85.25 26.86
C VAL A 194 -84.00 85.28 26.07
N ALA A 195 -84.28 84.26 25.26
CA ALA A 195 -85.53 84.16 24.52
C ALA A 195 -86.75 84.20 25.44
N ARG A 196 -86.71 83.46 26.57
CA ARG A 196 -87.74 83.49 27.61
C ARG A 196 -87.92 84.88 28.22
N MET A 197 -86.83 85.56 28.57
CA MET A 197 -86.86 86.91 29.16
C MET A 197 -87.47 87.95 28.21
N LEU A 198 -87.29 87.77 26.90
CA LEU A 198 -87.83 88.65 25.85
C LEU A 198 -89.26 88.30 25.41
N GLY A 199 -89.89 87.30 26.04
CA GLY A 199 -91.23 86.82 25.68
C GLY A 199 -91.31 86.21 24.28
N LEU A 200 -90.21 85.65 23.77
CA LEU A 200 -90.24 84.78 22.59
C LEU A 200 -90.88 83.43 22.95
N ASP A 201 -91.66 82.86 22.03
CA ASP A 201 -92.15 81.49 22.18
C ASP A 201 -90.97 80.51 22.07
N ILE A 202 -90.84 79.67 23.09
CA ILE A 202 -89.73 78.73 23.26
C ILE A 202 -90.10 77.34 22.71
N ASN A 203 -91.37 77.13 22.34
CA ASN A 203 -91.87 75.87 21.81
C ASN A 203 -91.58 75.68 20.31
N THR A 204 -91.15 76.73 19.63
CA THR A 204 -90.69 76.66 18.23
C THR A 204 -89.26 76.13 18.14
N LEU A 205 -89.02 75.27 17.15
CA LEU A 205 -87.73 74.63 16.89
C LEU A 205 -86.69 75.70 16.49
N ALA A 206 -86.02 76.27 17.49
CA ALA A 206 -85.04 77.36 17.44
C ALA A 206 -85.60 78.75 17.08
N VAL A 207 -85.50 79.67 18.05
CA VAL A 207 -85.67 81.12 17.81
C VAL A 207 -84.50 81.63 16.95
N PRO A 208 -84.73 82.27 15.80
CA PRO A 208 -83.66 82.84 14.98
C PRO A 208 -82.93 83.97 15.69
N ASP A 209 -81.59 84.03 15.55
CA ASP A 209 -80.75 84.99 16.27
C ASP A 209 -81.14 86.45 15.95
N TYR A 210 -81.59 86.74 14.73
CA TYR A 210 -82.03 88.08 14.35
C TYR A 210 -83.25 88.56 15.16
N GLU A 211 -84.18 87.67 15.54
CA GLU A 211 -85.37 88.06 16.31
C GLU A 211 -85.03 88.43 17.75
N VAL A 212 -84.08 87.70 18.34
CA VAL A 212 -83.52 87.98 19.67
C VAL A 212 -82.82 89.33 19.64
N ILE A 213 -81.97 89.56 18.63
CA ILE A 213 -81.23 90.82 18.45
C ILE A 213 -82.20 92.00 18.30
N THR A 214 -83.19 91.91 17.40
CA THR A 214 -84.15 93.01 17.18
C THR A 214 -84.96 93.35 18.44
N ARG A 215 -85.35 92.36 19.26
CA ARG A 215 -86.06 92.61 20.53
C ARG A 215 -85.16 93.24 21.58
N LEU A 216 -83.90 92.81 21.68
CA LEU A 216 -82.91 93.45 22.56
C LEU A 216 -82.65 94.90 22.15
N GLU A 217 -82.46 95.17 20.85
CA GLU A 217 -82.27 96.52 20.32
C GLU A 217 -83.45 97.44 20.67
N LYS A 218 -84.69 96.95 20.51
CA LYS A 218 -85.89 97.70 20.90
C LYS A 218 -85.94 98.00 22.40
N LEU A 219 -85.58 97.04 23.26
CA LEU A 219 -85.47 97.25 24.72
C LEU A 219 -84.39 98.29 25.07
N ILE A 220 -83.23 98.21 24.42
CA ILE A 220 -82.12 99.16 24.61
C ILE A 220 -82.52 100.56 24.14
N GLN A 221 -83.19 100.68 22.99
CA GLN A 221 -83.70 101.95 22.48
C GLN A 221 -84.78 102.54 23.40
N ALA A 222 -85.69 101.72 23.91
CA ALA A 222 -86.69 102.15 24.88
C ALA A 222 -86.06 102.67 26.20
N HIS A 223 -84.94 102.10 26.63
CA HIS A 223 -84.20 102.56 27.82
C HIS A 223 -83.31 103.79 27.56
N HIS A 224 -82.81 104.00 26.33
CA HIS A 224 -82.05 105.22 25.97
C HIS A 224 -82.97 106.44 25.68
N LEU A 225 -84.26 106.20 25.47
CA LEU A 225 -85.30 107.23 25.31
C LEU A 225 -86.04 107.53 26.64
N SER A 226 -85.63 106.88 27.73
CA SER A 226 -86.04 107.11 29.13
C SER A 226 -84.91 107.77 29.91
#